data_AF-A0A7S0VX15-F1
#
_entry.id   AF-A0A7S0VX15-F1
#
_cell.length_a   1.000
_cell.length_b   1.000
_cell.length_c   1.000
_cell.angle_alpha   90.00
_cell.angle_beta   90.00
_cell.angle_gamma   90.00
#
_symmetry.space_group_name_H-M   'P 1'
#
loop_
_entity.id
_entity.type
_entity.pdbx_description
1 polymer ?
#
loop_
_entity_poly.entity_id
_entity_poly.type
_entity_poly.pdbx_seq_one_letter_code
_entity_poly.pdbx_strand_id
1 'polypeptide(L)'
;YPILADTSSNCRPFAVNATAEEDFLALAGSVEEAAESLAQYSALTGTVVTLFIIRVVKSMDFQAHLGLLSRTLSTALPDLCHFLAVWLVVMAAYAASGVQLFGHAFAPISSLTHALVFLYYQTVAFDPSVFYDHLVHAAPYWVFQVWLWSFLFV
;
A
#
# COMPACT_ATOMS: atom_id res chain seq x y z
N TYR A 1 -38.26 19.00 11.90
CA TYR A 1 -36.95 19.50 12.36
C TYR A 1 -36.18 18.32 12.93
N PRO A 2 -34.99 17.96 12.42
CA PRO A 2 -34.27 16.76 12.85
C PRO A 2 -33.64 16.98 14.23
N ILE A 3 -34.30 16.46 15.26
CA ILE A 3 -33.97 16.64 16.68
C ILE A 3 -32.59 16.05 17.06
N LEU A 4 -32.08 15.10 16.26
CA LEU A 4 -30.78 14.45 16.48
C LEU A 4 -29.59 15.20 15.87
N ALA A 5 -29.84 16.14 14.95
CA ALA A 5 -28.81 16.96 14.32
C ALA A 5 -28.63 18.33 15.04
N ASP A 6 -29.56 18.69 15.93
CA ASP A 6 -29.51 19.90 16.74
C ASP A 6 -28.99 19.55 18.14
N THR A 7 -27.75 19.93 18.43
CA THR A 7 -27.05 19.70 19.70
C THR A 7 -27.68 20.43 20.88
N SER A 8 -28.53 21.44 20.63
CA SER A 8 -29.17 22.28 21.66
C SER A 8 -30.63 21.89 21.98
N SER A 9 -31.13 20.79 21.41
CA SER A 9 -32.54 20.41 21.57
C SER A 9 -32.86 19.85 22.97
N ASN A 10 -33.77 20.51 23.69
CA ASN A 10 -34.26 20.15 25.03
C ASN A 10 -34.95 18.76 25.14
N CYS A 11 -35.13 18.02 24.04
CA CYS A 11 -35.89 16.78 24.00
C CYS A 11 -35.03 15.50 23.97
N ARG A 12 -33.74 15.56 24.35
CA ARG A 12 -32.87 14.36 24.41
C ARG A 12 -33.17 13.51 25.65
N PRO A 13 -33.28 12.16 25.51
CA PRO A 13 -33.62 11.26 26.61
C PRO A 13 -32.54 11.13 27.69
N PHE A 14 -31.34 11.68 27.46
CA PHE A 14 -30.24 11.79 28.43
C PHE A 14 -29.80 13.26 28.51
N ALA A 15 -30.29 13.98 29.52
CA ALA A 15 -29.94 15.38 29.75
C ALA A 15 -28.53 15.49 30.35
N VAL A 16 -27.51 15.40 29.49
CA VAL A 16 -26.16 15.91 29.81
C VAL A 16 -26.16 17.41 29.59
N ASN A 17 -25.37 18.16 30.35
CA ASN A 17 -25.21 19.60 30.15
C ASN A 17 -24.71 19.86 28.73
N ALA A 18 -25.57 20.40 27.86
CA ALA A 18 -25.29 20.56 26.43
C ALA A 18 -24.00 21.34 26.16
N THR A 19 -23.68 22.31 27.03
CA THR A 19 -22.45 23.10 26.90
C THR A 19 -21.18 22.29 27.17
N ALA A 20 -21.23 21.30 28.07
CA ALA A 20 -20.10 20.44 28.38
C ALA A 20 -19.88 19.37 27.29
N GLU A 21 -20.94 18.94 26.60
CA GLU A 21 -20.84 18.02 25.46
C GLU A 21 -20.26 18.72 24.23
N GLU A 22 -20.70 19.94 23.94
CA GLU A 22 -20.14 20.75 22.83
C GLU A 22 -18.65 21.07 23.06
N ASP A 23 -18.26 21.40 24.29
CA ASP A 23 -16.85 21.64 24.64
C ASP A 23 -15.99 20.37 24.51
N PHE A 24 -16.53 19.21 24.91
CA PHE A 24 -15.84 17.93 24.72
C PHE A 24 -15.68 17.55 23.25
N LEU A 25 -16.69 17.77 22.41
CA LEU A 25 -16.62 17.51 20.97
C LEU A 25 -15.63 18.45 20.27
N ALA A 26 -15.59 19.72 20.65
CA ALA A 26 -14.61 20.68 20.16
C ALA A 26 -13.17 20.27 20.57
N LEU A 27 -12.99 19.82 21.80
CA LEU A 27 -11.72 19.29 22.28
C LEU A 27 -11.31 18.03 21.49
N ALA A 28 -12.22 17.07 21.32
CA ALA A 28 -11.96 15.84 20.57
C ALA A 28 -11.54 16.12 19.13
N GLY A 29 -12.22 17.05 18.45
CA GLY A 29 -11.85 17.49 17.10
C GLY A 29 -10.46 18.13 17.05
N SER A 30 -10.13 19.00 18.01
CA SER A 30 -8.79 19.61 18.07
C SER A 30 -7.68 18.60 18.37
N VAL A 31 -7.98 17.55 19.15
CA VAL A 31 -7.04 16.45 19.43
C VAL A 31 -6.83 15.59 18.19
N GLU A 32 -7.87 15.31 17.42
CA GLU A 32 -7.77 14.57 16.16
C GLU A 32 -6.94 15.34 15.12
N GLU A 33 -7.18 16.64 14.97
CA GLU A 33 -6.39 17.51 14.09
C GLU A 33 -4.92 17.60 14.54
N ALA A 34 -4.67 17.72 15.85
CA ALA A 34 -3.32 17.69 16.39
C ALA A 34 -2.65 16.33 16.14
N ALA A 35 -3.36 15.22 16.31
CA ALA A 35 -2.85 13.87 16.06
C ALA A 35 -2.53 13.65 14.58
N GLU A 36 -3.38 14.13 13.66
CA GLU A 36 -3.11 14.06 12.22
C GLU A 36 -1.87 14.87 11.86
N SER A 37 -1.73 16.08 12.41
CA SER A 37 -0.55 16.91 12.17
C SER A 37 0.74 16.20 12.65
N LEU A 38 0.71 15.59 13.84
CA LEU A 38 1.84 14.81 14.37
C LEU A 38 2.17 13.60 13.51
N ALA A 39 1.15 12.89 13.00
CA ALA A 39 1.34 11.77 12.09
C ALA A 39 2.04 12.24 10.79
N GLN A 40 1.57 13.34 10.20
CA GLN A 40 2.18 13.93 9.01
C GLN A 40 3.63 14.40 9.28
N TYR A 41 3.90 15.06 10.41
CA TYR A 41 5.25 15.44 10.81
C TYR A 41 6.18 14.22 10.99
N SER A 42 5.68 13.13 11.56
CA SER A 42 6.45 11.90 11.73
C SER A 42 6.80 11.26 10.37
N ALA A 43 5.85 11.23 9.44
CA ALA A 43 6.05 10.69 8.09
C ALA A 43 7.05 11.53 7.28
N LEU A 44 6.94 12.87 7.35
CA LEU A 44 7.87 13.79 6.71
C LEU A 44 9.28 13.67 7.30
N THR A 45 9.39 13.61 8.63
CA THR A 45 10.68 13.43 9.32
C THR A 45 11.33 12.10 8.93
N GLY A 46 10.56 11.01 8.90
CA GLY A 46 11.04 9.70 8.44
C GLY A 46 11.51 9.73 6.98
N THR A 47 10.80 10.44 6.11
CA THR A 47 11.18 10.63 4.71
C THR A 47 12.48 11.42 4.60
N VAL A 48 12.62 12.52 5.35
CA VAL A 48 13.84 13.35 5.37
C VAL A 48 15.05 12.53 5.84
N VAL A 49 14.91 11.76 6.92
CA VAL A 49 15.98 10.87 7.41
C VAL A 49 16.38 9.84 6.35
N THR A 50 15.40 9.23 5.69
CA THR A 50 15.66 8.27 4.61
C THR A 50 16.42 8.90 3.44
N LEU A 51 16.05 10.11 3.03
CA LEU A 51 16.75 10.87 1.99
C LEU A 51 18.17 11.26 2.42
N PHE A 52 18.39 11.60 3.70
CA PHE A 52 19.72 11.84 4.25
C PHE A 52 20.61 10.59 4.17
N ILE A 53 20.07 9.40 4.46
CA ILE A 53 20.81 8.14 4.31
C ILE A 53 21.25 7.94 2.85
N ILE A 54 20.35 8.13 1.88
CA ILE A 54 20.68 8.03 0.45
C ILE A 54 21.78 9.05 0.07
N ARG A 55 21.68 10.28 0.58
CA ARG A 55 22.70 11.32 0.36
C ARG A 55 24.07 10.92 0.93
N VAL A 56 24.10 10.31 2.12
CA VAL A 56 25.33 9.81 2.74
C VAL A 56 25.94 8.68 1.91
N VAL A 57 25.14 7.71 1.46
CA VAL A 57 25.60 6.62 0.59
C VAL A 57 26.22 7.16 -0.69
N LYS A 58 25.58 8.14 -1.33
CA LYS A 58 26.14 8.82 -2.51
C LYS A 58 27.44 9.56 -2.20
N SER A 59 27.55 10.15 -1.01
CA SER A 59 28.78 10.82 -0.56
C SER A 59 29.92 9.84 -0.24
N MET A 60 29.68 8.54 -0.04
CA MET A 60 30.72 7.55 0.20
C MET A 60 31.49 7.13 -1.08
N ASP A 61 31.17 7.73 -2.23
CA ASP A 61 31.86 7.57 -3.52
C ASP A 61 33.35 7.98 -3.50
N PHE A 62 33.83 8.56 -2.39
CA PHE A 62 35.24 8.89 -2.18
C PHE A 62 36.16 7.66 -2.05
N GLN A 63 35.62 6.46 -1.83
CA GLN A 63 36.39 5.21 -1.77
C GLN A 63 36.40 4.51 -3.15
N ALA A 64 37.60 4.25 -3.69
CA ALA A 64 37.80 3.70 -5.04
C ALA A 64 37.05 2.37 -5.32
N HIS A 65 36.80 1.54 -4.29
CA HIS A 65 36.07 0.28 -4.44
C HIS A 65 34.54 0.43 -4.40
N LEU A 66 34.00 1.35 -3.60
CA LEU A 66 32.55 1.58 -3.52
C LEU A 66 32.04 2.41 -4.70
N GLY A 67 32.87 3.30 -5.26
CA GLY A 67 32.48 4.10 -6.42
C GLY A 67 32.40 3.33 -7.75
N LEU A 68 32.95 2.11 -7.80
CA LEU A 68 32.74 1.23 -8.94
C LEU A 68 31.31 0.66 -8.95
N LEU A 69 30.75 0.34 -7.78
CA LEU A 69 29.37 -0.15 -7.64
C LEU A 69 28.34 0.95 -7.96
N SER A 70 28.57 2.18 -7.50
CA SER A 70 27.68 3.32 -7.79
C SER A 70 27.63 3.64 -9.29
N ARG A 71 28.78 3.61 -9.97
CA ARG A 71 28.90 3.86 -11.42
C ARG A 71 28.30 2.76 -12.28
N THR A 72 28.53 1.49 -11.93
CA THR A 72 27.94 0.35 -12.66
C THR A 72 26.42 0.35 -12.51
N LEU A 73 25.90 0.59 -11.30
CA LEU A 73 24.47 0.76 -11.08
C LEU A 73 23.92 1.95 -11.88
N SER A 74 24.57 3.12 -11.82
CA SER A 74 24.15 4.29 -12.58
C SER A 74 24.11 4.07 -14.09
N THR A 75 25.00 3.22 -14.61
CA THR A 75 25.06 2.89 -16.04
C THR A 75 23.95 1.90 -16.42
N ALA A 76 23.58 0.98 -15.53
CA ALA A 76 22.54 -0.01 -15.77
C ALA A 76 21.10 0.51 -15.51
N LEU A 77 20.94 1.64 -14.80
CA LEU A 77 19.64 2.21 -14.45
C LEU A 77 18.71 2.49 -15.65
N PRO A 78 19.16 3.08 -16.78
CA PRO A 78 18.29 3.36 -17.92
C PRO A 78 17.70 2.09 -18.55
N ASP A 79 18.49 1.03 -18.62
CA ASP A 79 18.07 -0.26 -19.16
C ASP A 79 17.11 -0.96 -18.20
N LEU A 80 17.41 -0.90 -16.89
CA LEU A 80 16.52 -1.43 -15.85
C LEU A 80 15.17 -0.69 -15.84
N CYS A 81 15.15 0.62 -16.08
CA CYS A 81 13.93 1.41 -16.14
C CYS A 81 13.03 0.99 -17.32
N HIS A 82 13.61 0.77 -18.50
CA HIS A 82 12.87 0.25 -19.65
C HIS A 82 12.31 -1.16 -19.38
N PHE A 83 13.13 -2.05 -18.82
CA PHE A 83 12.69 -3.38 -18.42
C PHE A 83 11.54 -3.31 -17.40
N LEU A 84 11.68 -2.46 -16.38
CA LEU A 84 10.67 -2.27 -15.34
C LEU A 84 9.35 -1.72 -15.91
N ALA A 85 9.40 -0.83 -16.90
CA ALA A 85 8.20 -0.33 -17.57
C ALA A 85 7.43 -1.45 -18.30
N VAL A 86 8.14 -2.29 -19.07
CA VAL A 86 7.52 -3.45 -19.73
C VAL A 86 6.98 -4.44 -18.72
N TRP A 87 7.76 -4.73 -17.67
CA TRP A 87 7.37 -5.62 -16.58
C TRP A 87 6.10 -5.14 -15.86
N LEU A 88 5.97 -3.83 -15.58
CA LEU A 88 4.77 -3.24 -14.97
C LEU A 88 3.52 -3.41 -15.84
N VAL A 89 3.65 -3.28 -17.17
CA VAL A 89 2.51 -3.49 -18.10
C VAL A 89 2.04 -4.94 -18.06
N VAL A 90 2.98 -5.89 -18.10
CA VAL A 90 2.68 -7.32 -17.99
C VAL A 90 2.05 -7.63 -16.64
N MET A 91 2.59 -7.09 -15.55
CA MET A 91 2.03 -7.19 -14.20
C MET A 91 0.60 -6.67 -14.11
N ALA A 92 0.31 -5.51 -14.70
CA ALA A 92 -1.04 -4.95 -14.71
C ALA A 92 -2.04 -5.82 -15.48
N ALA A 93 -1.61 -6.42 -16.61
CA ALA A 93 -2.42 -7.36 -17.36
C ALA A 93 -2.74 -8.62 -16.54
N TYR A 94 -1.73 -9.19 -15.85
CA TYR A 94 -1.94 -10.32 -14.95
C TYR A 94 -2.79 -9.95 -13.74
N ALA A 95 -2.64 -8.76 -13.17
CA ALA A 95 -3.48 -8.28 -12.07
C ALA A 95 -4.95 -8.17 -12.49
N ALA A 96 -5.22 -7.59 -13.66
CA ALA A 96 -6.58 -7.48 -14.19
C ALA A 96 -7.21 -8.86 -14.41
N SER A 97 -6.46 -9.80 -14.99
CA SER A 97 -6.91 -11.18 -15.13
C SER A 97 -7.16 -11.85 -13.78
N GLY A 98 -6.27 -11.67 -12.80
CA GLY A 98 -6.37 -12.24 -11.47
C GLY A 98 -7.60 -11.73 -10.70
N VAL A 99 -7.89 -10.42 -10.78
CA VAL A 99 -9.11 -9.82 -10.18
C VAL A 99 -10.37 -10.45 -10.78
N GLN A 100 -10.41 -10.65 -12.10
CA GLN A 100 -11.57 -11.25 -12.75
C GLN A 100 -11.76 -12.73 -12.39
N LEU A 101 -10.67 -13.50 -12.30
CA LEU A 101 -10.74 -14.92 -11.98
C LEU A 101 -10.99 -15.18 -10.49
N PHE A 102 -10.31 -14.46 -9.60
CA PHE A 102 -10.19 -14.82 -8.18
C PHE A 102 -10.70 -13.74 -7.21
N GLY A 103 -11.05 -12.54 -7.71
CA GLY A 103 -11.39 -11.41 -6.86
C GLY A 103 -12.63 -11.59 -5.99
N HIS A 104 -13.50 -12.57 -6.31
CA HIS A 104 -14.69 -12.89 -5.53
C HIS A 104 -14.41 -13.75 -4.29
N ALA A 105 -13.31 -14.52 -4.29
CA ALA A 105 -13.00 -15.49 -3.25
C ALA A 105 -11.77 -15.11 -2.41
N PHE A 106 -10.89 -14.27 -2.95
CA PHE A 106 -9.63 -13.92 -2.29
C PHE A 106 -9.51 -12.41 -2.10
N ALA A 107 -9.66 -11.94 -0.85
CA ALA A 107 -9.66 -10.53 -0.50
C ALA A 107 -8.43 -9.74 -1.00
N PRO A 108 -7.19 -10.28 -0.98
CA PRO A 108 -6.01 -9.60 -1.53
C PRO A 108 -6.04 -9.34 -3.04
N ILE A 109 -6.93 -10.00 -3.80
CA ILE A 109 -7.09 -9.83 -5.25
C ILE A 109 -8.46 -9.19 -5.58
N SER A 110 -9.16 -8.63 -4.59
CA SER A 110 -10.47 -8.00 -4.78
C SER A 110 -10.42 -6.69 -5.57
N SER A 111 -9.34 -5.92 -5.43
CA SER A 111 -9.12 -4.66 -6.15
C SER A 111 -7.84 -4.72 -6.96
N LEU A 112 -7.77 -3.93 -8.04
CA LEU A 112 -6.59 -3.89 -8.92
C LEU A 112 -5.31 -3.49 -8.16
N THR A 113 -5.41 -2.51 -7.26
CA THR A 113 -4.27 -2.05 -6.45
C THR A 113 -3.78 -3.14 -5.52
N HIS A 114 -4.69 -3.85 -4.84
CA HIS A 114 -4.31 -4.96 -3.97
C HIS A 114 -3.75 -6.15 -4.76
N ALA A 115 -4.31 -6.44 -5.94
CA ALA A 115 -3.83 -7.49 -6.82
C ALA A 115 -2.40 -7.24 -7.33
N LEU A 116 -2.07 -5.98 -7.69
CA LEU A 116 -0.70 -5.60 -8.06
C LEU A 116 0.30 -5.81 -6.92
N VAL A 117 -0.08 -5.40 -5.71
CA VAL A 117 0.76 -5.60 -4.50
C VAL A 117 0.93 -7.10 -4.21
N PHE A 118 -0.14 -7.88 -4.34
CA PHE A 118 -0.11 -9.33 -4.18
C PHE A 118 0.83 -10.00 -5.20
N LEU A 119 0.73 -9.66 -6.48
CA LEU A 119 1.60 -10.20 -7.52
C LEU A 119 3.07 -9.76 -7.34
N TYR A 120 3.31 -8.55 -6.84
CA TYR A 120 4.65 -8.12 -6.45
C TYR A 120 5.23 -9.01 -5.34
N TYR A 121 4.47 -9.27 -4.27
CA TYR A 121 4.91 -10.20 -3.22
C TYR A 121 5.14 -11.61 -3.76
N GLN A 122 4.31 -12.07 -4.70
CA GLN A 122 4.49 -13.36 -5.36
C GLN A 122 5.81 -13.43 -6.14
N THR A 123 6.23 -12.34 -6.78
CA THR A 123 7.48 -12.31 -7.57
C THR A 123 8.71 -12.34 -6.67
N VAL A 124 8.67 -11.64 -5.53
CA VAL A 124 9.84 -11.47 -4.65
C VAL A 124 10.00 -12.63 -3.66
N ALA A 125 8.90 -13.04 -3.02
CA ALA A 125 8.93 -14.00 -1.92
C ALA A 125 8.44 -15.40 -2.32
N PHE A 126 7.65 -15.51 -3.41
CA PHE A 126 7.03 -16.73 -3.91
C PHE A 126 6.59 -17.70 -2.79
N ASP A 127 5.67 -17.25 -1.95
CA ASP A 127 5.16 -18.07 -0.84
C ASP A 127 3.81 -18.72 -1.22
N PRO A 128 3.79 -20.01 -1.60
CA PRO A 128 2.56 -20.71 -1.98
C PRO A 128 1.60 -20.93 -0.81
N SER A 129 2.07 -20.90 0.43
CA SER A 129 1.22 -21.22 1.59
C SER A 129 0.11 -20.20 1.81
N VAL A 130 0.34 -18.95 1.41
CA VAL A 130 -0.55 -17.81 1.68
C VAL A 130 -1.76 -17.77 0.72
N PHE A 131 -1.63 -18.31 -0.49
CA PHE A 131 -2.67 -18.15 -1.53
C PHE A 131 -3.19 -19.47 -2.10
N TYR A 132 -2.43 -20.56 -2.02
CA TYR A 132 -2.75 -21.77 -2.79
C TYR A 132 -4.09 -22.38 -2.38
N ASP A 133 -4.37 -22.46 -1.08
CA ASP A 133 -5.63 -23.02 -0.57
C ASP A 133 -6.83 -22.18 -0.98
N HIS A 134 -6.70 -20.85 -0.92
CA HIS A 134 -7.79 -19.94 -1.28
C HIS A 134 -8.04 -19.88 -2.80
N LEU A 135 -6.99 -19.94 -3.62
CA LEU A 135 -7.11 -19.82 -5.08
C LEU A 135 -7.53 -21.13 -5.76
N VAL A 136 -7.18 -22.29 -5.20
CA VAL A 136 -7.63 -23.60 -5.73
C VAL A 136 -9.14 -23.78 -5.63
N HIS A 137 -9.77 -23.23 -4.59
CA HIS A 137 -11.23 -23.32 -4.42
C HIS A 137 -11.99 -22.24 -5.20
N ALA A 138 -11.31 -21.16 -5.59
CA ALA A 138 -11.91 -20.01 -6.27
C ALA A 138 -12.16 -20.21 -7.77
N ALA A 139 -11.35 -21.05 -8.43
CA ALA A 139 -11.47 -21.32 -9.86
C ALA A 139 -11.28 -22.81 -10.16
N PRO A 140 -11.68 -23.29 -11.35
CA PRO A 140 -11.35 -24.64 -11.75
C PRO A 140 -9.84 -24.87 -11.71
N TYR A 141 -9.41 -26.00 -11.16
CA TYR A 141 -8.00 -26.31 -10.90
C TYR A 141 -7.10 -26.05 -12.11
N TRP A 142 -7.53 -26.42 -13.31
CA TRP A 142 -6.74 -26.22 -14.53
C TRP A 142 -6.54 -24.74 -14.89
N VAL A 143 -7.55 -23.89 -14.68
CA VAL A 143 -7.47 -22.45 -14.96
C VAL A 143 -6.45 -21.81 -14.02
N PHE A 144 -6.54 -22.16 -12.74
CA PHE A 144 -5.61 -21.69 -11.72
C PHE A 144 -4.16 -22.09 -12.02
N GLN A 145 -3.93 -23.36 -12.36
CA GLN A 145 -2.60 -23.85 -12.72
C GLN A 145 -2.04 -23.13 -13.95
N VAL A 146 -2.82 -23.02 -15.02
CA VAL A 146 -2.37 -22.33 -16.25
C VAL A 146 -2.02 -20.87 -15.94
N TRP A 147 -2.86 -20.17 -15.19
CA TRP A 147 -2.61 -18.78 -14.81
C TRP A 147 -1.31 -18.65 -13.98
N LEU A 148 -1.14 -19.48 -12.95
CA LEU A 148 0.02 -19.46 -12.08
C LEU A 148 1.32 -19.78 -12.84
N TRP A 149 1.33 -20.84 -13.64
CA TRP A 149 2.51 -21.22 -14.42
C TRP A 149 2.82 -20.19 -15.51
N SER A 150 1.79 -19.63 -16.17
CA SER A 150 2.00 -18.57 -17.16
C SER A 150 2.62 -17.32 -16.56
N PHE A 151 2.23 -16.97 -15.33
CA PHE A 151 2.82 -15.85 -14.61
C PHE A 151 4.26 -16.14 -14.14
N LEU A 152 4.56 -17.37 -13.71
CA LEU A 152 5.89 -17.73 -13.21
C LEU A 152 6.96 -17.79 -14.31
N PHE A 153 6.58 -18.25 -15.51
CA PHE A 153 7.51 -18.39 -16.63
C PHE A 153 7.73 -17.09 -17.43
N VAL A 154 6.94 -16.05 -17.16
CA VAL A 154 7.06 -14.73 -17.79
C VAL A 154 7.95 -13.82 -16.93
#